data_AF-A0A5J5DLS1-F1
#
_entry.id   AF-A0A5J5DLS1-F1
#
_cell.length_a   1.000
_cell.length_b   1.000
_cell.length_c   1.000
_cell.angle_alpha   90.00
_cell.angle_beta   90.00
_cell.angle_gamma   90.00
#
_symmetry.space_group_name_H-M   'P 1'
#
loop_
_entity.id
_entity.type
_entity.pdbx_description
1 polymer ?
#
loop_
_entity_poly.entity_id
_entity_poly.type
_entity_poly.pdbx_seq_one_letter_code
_entity_poly.pdbx_strand_id
1 'polypeptide(L)'
;MTLFRQTASKTGKTDALADILKIHDEQEMHDIHTKRTTVLHALPVYLHEDVSGFFRTCTSDEPEPDGVAVGFVTVISDHYTSPVHYHPGRISVIIESEAVVNLPRLGDAFQVIF
;
A
#
# COMPACT_ATOMS: atom_id res chain seq x y z
N MET A 1 16.99 -6.51 1.45
CA MET A 1 16.66 -5.46 0.46
C MET A 1 17.63 -5.39 -0.73
N THR A 2 18.57 -6.30 -0.92
CA THR A 2 19.51 -6.30 -2.06
C THR A 2 18.92 -6.92 -3.34
N LEU A 3 18.04 -7.92 -3.20
CA LEU A 3 17.51 -8.66 -4.36
C LEU A 3 16.61 -7.80 -5.26
N PHE A 4 15.62 -7.10 -4.67
CA PHE A 4 14.68 -6.24 -5.41
C PHE A 4 15.37 -5.11 -6.19
N ARG A 5 16.41 -4.49 -5.60
CA ARG A 5 17.19 -3.41 -6.24
C ARG A 5 17.96 -3.91 -7.47
N GLN A 6 18.51 -5.13 -7.43
CA GLN A 6 19.31 -5.68 -8.53
C GLN A 6 18.49 -6.08 -9.76
N THR A 7 17.25 -6.50 -9.56
CA THR A 7 16.35 -6.97 -10.63
C THR A 7 15.60 -5.83 -11.31
N ALA A 8 15.31 -4.75 -10.58
CA ALA A 8 14.60 -3.59 -11.13
C ALA A 8 15.37 -2.89 -12.25
N SER A 9 16.71 -2.81 -12.17
CA SER A 9 17.57 -2.14 -13.16
C SER A 9 17.47 -2.67 -14.60
N LYS A 10 16.69 -3.73 -14.87
CA LYS A 10 16.57 -4.35 -16.19
C LYS A 10 15.29 -3.99 -16.96
N THR A 11 14.27 -3.37 -16.36
CA THR A 11 12.92 -3.32 -17.00
C THR A 11 12.19 -1.97 -16.98
N GLY A 12 12.81 -0.84 -16.62
CA GLY A 12 12.26 0.51 -16.87
C GLY A 12 11.05 0.93 -16.02
N LYS A 13 10.43 0.05 -15.22
CA LYS A 13 9.52 0.40 -14.10
C LYS A 13 10.28 0.49 -12.77
N THR A 14 11.53 0.93 -12.85
CA THR A 14 12.46 1.09 -11.73
C THR A 14 12.01 2.14 -10.73
N ASP A 15 11.35 3.18 -11.23
CA ASP A 15 11.24 4.44 -10.49
C ASP A 15 10.24 4.31 -9.34
N ALA A 16 9.07 3.70 -9.57
CA ALA A 16 8.09 3.44 -8.51
C ALA A 16 8.64 2.53 -7.40
N LEU A 17 9.39 1.48 -7.75
CA LEU A 17 10.00 0.61 -6.76
C LEU A 17 11.14 1.32 -6.01
N ALA A 18 11.92 2.14 -6.70
CA ALA A 18 12.97 2.95 -6.10
C ALA A 18 12.38 3.96 -5.10
N ASP A 19 11.26 4.60 -5.44
CA ASP A 19 10.55 5.53 -4.58
C ASP A 19 10.02 4.83 -3.31
N ILE A 20 9.38 3.67 -3.45
CA ILE A 20 8.92 2.86 -2.31
C ILE A 20 10.09 2.53 -1.37
N LEU A 21 11.21 2.08 -1.92
CA LEU A 21 12.40 1.70 -1.14
C LEU A 21 13.07 2.91 -0.49
N LYS A 22 13.12 4.05 -1.18
CA LYS A 22 13.65 5.30 -0.63
C LYS A 22 12.83 5.75 0.58
N ILE A 23 11.51 5.75 0.47
CA ILE A 23 10.61 6.17 1.57
C ILE A 23 10.70 5.20 2.75
N HIS A 24 10.89 3.90 2.49
CA HIS A 24 11.20 2.94 3.54
C HIS A 24 12.51 3.26 4.25
N ASP A 25 13.59 3.52 3.51
CA ASP A 25 14.91 3.83 4.08
C ASP A 25 14.89 5.13 4.92
N GLU A 26 13.96 6.05 4.62
CA GLU A 26 13.72 7.30 5.37
C GLU A 26 12.87 7.10 6.64
N GLN A 27 12.26 5.93 6.87
CA GLN A 27 11.49 5.68 8.09
C GLN A 27 12.39 5.61 9.32
N GLU A 28 12.08 6.35 10.38
CA GLU A 28 12.83 6.26 11.64
C GLU A 28 12.64 4.88 12.31
N MET A 29 11.47 4.26 12.14
CA MET A 29 11.12 2.97 12.72
C MET A 29 11.11 1.84 11.68
N HIS A 30 12.12 0.96 11.78
CA HIS A 30 12.28 -0.22 10.92
C HIS A 30 11.73 -1.50 11.57
N ASP A 31 10.53 -1.41 12.14
CA ASP A 31 9.88 -2.56 12.74
C ASP A 31 9.38 -3.57 11.68
N ILE A 32 8.85 -4.70 12.15
CA ILE A 32 8.36 -5.77 11.26
C ILE A 32 7.15 -5.33 10.44
N HIS A 33 6.32 -4.42 10.95
CA HIS A 33 5.13 -3.93 10.29
C HIS A 33 5.49 -2.97 9.16
N THR A 34 6.43 -2.05 9.38
CA THR A 34 7.00 -1.20 8.32
C THR A 34 7.53 -2.06 7.17
N LYS A 35 8.37 -3.06 7.48
CA LYS A 35 8.92 -3.97 6.46
C LYS A 35 7.83 -4.73 5.70
N ARG A 36 6.80 -5.23 6.39
CA ARG A 36 5.67 -5.93 5.77
C ARG A 36 4.91 -5.00 4.82
N THR A 37 4.58 -3.79 5.26
CA THR A 37 3.90 -2.79 4.42
C THR A 37 4.71 -2.47 3.16
N THR A 38 6.03 -2.25 3.28
CA THR A 38 6.89 -2.03 2.11
C THR A 38 6.84 -3.19 1.14
N VAL A 39 6.97 -4.43 1.63
CA VAL A 39 6.95 -5.61 0.76
C VAL A 39 5.59 -5.76 0.07
N LEU A 40 4.48 -5.53 0.79
CA LEU A 40 3.13 -5.64 0.23
C LEU A 40 2.85 -4.61 -0.87
N HIS A 41 3.40 -3.39 -0.77
CA HIS A 41 3.31 -2.40 -1.86
C HIS A 41 4.34 -2.63 -2.97
N ALA A 42 5.55 -3.09 -2.64
CA ALA A 42 6.61 -3.32 -3.61
C ALA A 42 6.38 -4.55 -4.49
N LEU A 43 5.73 -5.60 -3.96
CA LEU A 43 5.56 -6.88 -4.65
C LEU A 43 4.76 -6.75 -5.95
N PRO A 44 3.58 -6.10 -6.00
CA PRO A 44 2.84 -5.92 -7.25
C PRO A 44 3.62 -5.07 -8.26
N VAL A 45 4.33 -4.03 -7.80
CA VAL A 45 5.18 -3.20 -8.66
C VAL A 45 6.31 -4.04 -9.28
N TYR A 46 6.93 -4.91 -8.48
CA TYR A 46 7.96 -5.84 -8.93
C TYR A 46 7.43 -6.87 -9.94
N LEU A 47 6.19 -7.33 -9.78
CA LEU A 47 5.52 -8.24 -10.71
C LEU A 47 4.89 -7.53 -11.92
N HIS A 48 5.03 -6.20 -12.01
CA HIS A 48 4.45 -5.34 -13.04
C HIS A 48 2.91 -5.35 -13.08
N GLU A 49 2.26 -5.65 -11.97
CA GLU A 49 0.81 -5.65 -11.83
C GLU A 49 0.27 -4.22 -11.65
N ASP A 50 -0.92 -3.96 -12.18
CA ASP A 50 -1.68 -2.75 -11.87
C ASP A 50 -2.63 -3.05 -10.71
N VAL A 51 -2.41 -2.34 -9.61
CA VAL A 51 -3.16 -2.49 -8.36
C VAL A 51 -3.91 -1.22 -7.98
N SER A 52 -4.03 -0.26 -8.89
CA SER A 52 -4.76 1.01 -8.66
C SER A 52 -6.23 0.80 -8.28
N GLY A 53 -6.84 -0.28 -8.76
CA GLY A 53 -8.19 -0.70 -8.36
C GLY A 53 -8.27 -1.37 -6.99
N PHE A 54 -7.16 -1.93 -6.50
CA PHE A 54 -7.10 -2.76 -5.30
C PHE A 54 -6.56 -1.99 -4.08
N PHE A 55 -5.53 -1.17 -4.22
CA PHE A 55 -5.10 -0.23 -3.19
C PHE A 55 -5.56 1.17 -3.56
N ARG A 56 -6.49 1.71 -2.76
CA ARG A 56 -6.92 3.09 -2.87
C ARG A 56 -6.50 3.86 -1.63
N THR A 57 -6.20 5.12 -1.84
CA THR A 57 -5.93 6.08 -0.77
C THR A 57 -6.99 7.16 -0.86
N CYS A 58 -7.57 7.53 0.27
CA CYS A 58 -8.50 8.65 0.36
C CYS A 58 -8.23 9.50 1.60
N THR A 59 -8.71 10.74 1.56
CA THR A 59 -8.74 11.60 2.75
C THR A 59 -10.01 11.37 3.56
N SER A 60 -10.07 11.85 4.80
CA SER A 60 -11.25 11.68 5.67
C SER A 60 -12.55 12.25 5.09
N ASP A 61 -12.43 13.22 4.19
CA ASP A 61 -13.54 13.97 3.62
C ASP A 61 -14.01 13.40 2.28
N GLU A 62 -13.27 12.43 1.74
CA GLU A 62 -13.60 11.78 0.47
C GLU A 62 -14.62 10.65 0.66
N PRO A 63 -15.59 10.52 -0.26
CA PRO A 63 -16.55 9.43 -0.20
C PRO A 63 -15.85 8.08 -0.37
N GLU A 64 -16.41 7.04 0.26
CA GLU A 64 -15.90 5.69 0.09
C GLU A 64 -15.98 5.25 -1.38
N PRO A 65 -14.97 4.52 -1.87
CA PRO A 65 -14.89 4.17 -3.27
C PRO A 65 -15.99 3.19 -3.71
N ASP A 66 -16.71 3.57 -4.76
CA ASP A 66 -17.71 2.71 -5.41
C ASP A 66 -17.08 1.86 -6.54
N GLY A 67 -17.78 0.78 -6.91
CA GLY A 67 -17.42 -0.16 -7.97
C GLY A 67 -16.25 -1.09 -7.64
N VAL A 68 -15.94 -1.29 -6.36
CA VAL A 68 -14.82 -2.14 -5.92
C VAL A 68 -15.35 -3.51 -5.49
N ALA A 69 -15.01 -4.56 -6.25
CA ALA A 69 -15.34 -5.93 -5.87
C ALA A 69 -14.59 -6.38 -4.60
N VAL A 70 -13.29 -6.10 -4.54
CA VAL A 70 -12.46 -6.28 -3.35
C VAL A 70 -11.30 -5.30 -3.36
N GLY A 71 -10.94 -4.74 -2.21
CA GLY A 71 -9.79 -3.83 -2.12
C GLY A 71 -9.53 -3.29 -0.72
N PHE A 72 -8.44 -2.54 -0.60
CA PHE A 72 -8.04 -1.83 0.59
C PHE A 72 -8.15 -0.33 0.36
N VAL A 73 -8.79 0.36 1.31
CA VAL A 73 -8.87 1.81 1.34
C VAL A 73 -8.08 2.32 2.52
N THR A 74 -7.01 3.04 2.22
CA THR A 74 -6.15 3.66 3.23
C THR A 74 -6.60 5.09 3.44
N VAL A 75 -7.12 5.39 4.63
CA VAL A 75 -7.50 6.77 4.98
C VAL A 75 -6.30 7.48 5.58
N ILE A 76 -5.93 8.60 4.98
CA ILE A 76 -4.83 9.45 5.43
C ILE A 76 -5.33 10.82 5.86
N SER A 77 -4.67 11.41 6.86
CA SER A 77 -5.04 12.69 7.46
C SER A 77 -4.65 13.90 6.61
N ASP A 78 -3.66 13.73 5.73
CA ASP A 78 -3.03 14.79 4.94
C ASP A 78 -2.88 14.34 3.48
N HIS A 79 -2.78 15.28 2.54
CA HIS A 79 -2.49 15.02 1.13
C HIS A 79 -1.02 14.62 0.88
N TYR A 80 -0.49 13.67 1.63
CA TYR A 80 0.82 13.10 1.32
C TYR A 80 0.73 12.30 0.03
N THR A 81 1.44 12.74 -1.01
CA THR A 81 1.57 12.05 -2.30
C THR A 81 2.56 10.87 -2.23
N SER A 82 2.66 10.23 -1.06
CA SER A 82 3.56 9.10 -0.88
C SER A 82 2.96 7.85 -1.51
N PRO A 83 3.73 7.05 -2.28
CA PRO A 83 3.28 5.74 -2.75
C PRO A 83 3.04 4.73 -1.62
N VAL A 84 3.52 4.97 -0.40
CA VAL A 84 3.33 4.10 0.77
C VAL A 84 3.03 4.91 2.02
N HIS A 85 2.01 4.49 2.78
CA HIS A 85 1.64 5.08 4.06
C HIS A 85 1.85 4.09 5.20
N TYR A 86 2.85 4.34 6.05
CA TYR A 86 3.17 3.46 7.18
C TYR A 86 2.30 3.70 8.42
N HIS A 87 1.72 4.89 8.54
CA HIS A 87 0.90 5.30 9.70
C HIS A 87 -0.44 5.90 9.23
N PRO A 88 -1.29 5.14 8.52
CA PRO A 88 -2.59 5.63 8.10
C PRO A 88 -3.52 5.78 9.30
N GLY A 89 -4.53 6.65 9.18
CA GLY A 89 -5.56 6.80 10.20
C GLY A 89 -6.41 5.53 10.35
N ARG A 90 -6.74 4.88 9.22
CA ARG A 90 -7.29 3.53 9.18
C ARG A 90 -7.03 2.86 7.82
N ILE A 91 -7.11 1.54 7.80
CA ILE A 91 -7.20 0.73 6.59
C ILE A 91 -8.55 0.00 6.61
N SER A 92 -9.39 0.29 5.64
CA SER A 92 -10.69 -0.34 5.46
C SER A 92 -10.58 -1.45 4.41
N VAL A 93 -11.11 -2.63 4.72
CA VAL A 93 -11.30 -3.70 3.72
C VAL A 93 -12.65 -3.49 3.06
N ILE A 94 -12.66 -3.41 1.73
CA ILE A 94 -13.86 -3.24 0.92
C ILE A 94 -14.16 -4.57 0.23
N ILE A 95 -15.41 -5.01 0.30
CA ILE A 95 -15.96 -6.16 -0.43
C ILE A 95 -17.31 -5.72 -1.01
N GLU A 96 -17.50 -5.90 -2.32
CA GLU A 96 -18.74 -5.53 -3.01
C GLU A 96 -19.21 -4.08 -2.70
N SER A 97 -18.29 -3.12 -2.77
CA SER A 97 -18.49 -1.69 -2.42
C SER A 97 -18.83 -1.39 -0.95
N GLU A 98 -18.78 -2.37 -0.04
CA GLU A 98 -19.03 -2.16 1.39
C GLU A 98 -17.76 -2.30 2.24
N ALA A 99 -17.54 -1.37 3.16
CA ALA A 99 -16.48 -1.46 4.15
C ALA A 99 -16.83 -2.50 5.23
N VAL A 100 -16.15 -3.65 5.21
CA VAL A 100 -16.46 -4.77 6.10
C VAL A 100 -15.69 -4.72 7.43
N VAL A 101 -14.48 -4.17 7.44
CA VAL A 101 -13.67 -4.03 8.65
C VAL A 101 -12.68 -2.88 8.55
N ASN A 102 -12.36 -2.27 9.70
CA ASN A 102 -11.32 -1.26 9.84
C ASN A 102 -10.17 -1.81 10.68
N LEU A 103 -8.96 -1.68 10.16
CA LEU A 103 -7.76 -2.23 10.77
C LEU A 103 -6.64 -1.18 10.83
N PRO A 104 -5.75 -1.25 11.83
CA PRO A 104 -4.68 -0.28 11.98
C PRO A 104 -3.50 -0.57 11.03
N ARG A 105 -3.43 -1.75 10.41
CA ARG A 105 -2.25 -2.24 9.69
C ARG A 105 -2.61 -2.99 8.43
N LEU A 106 -1.83 -2.78 7.37
CA LEU A 106 -2.06 -3.40 6.07
C LEU A 106 -1.92 -4.91 6.13
N GLY A 107 -0.90 -5.40 6.84
CA GLY A 107 -0.69 -6.85 7.00
C GLY A 107 -1.82 -7.57 7.74
N ASP A 108 -2.60 -6.87 8.56
CA ASP A 108 -3.77 -7.45 9.23
C ASP A 108 -4.96 -7.47 8.27
N ALA A 109 -5.09 -6.44 7.42
CA ALA A 109 -6.12 -6.37 6.38
C ALA A 109 -5.97 -7.49 5.34
N PHE A 110 -4.73 -7.83 4.96
CA PHE A 110 -4.46 -8.98 4.10
C PHE A 110 -4.93 -10.31 4.69
N GLN A 111 -4.82 -10.52 6.01
CA GLN A 111 -5.26 -11.75 6.68
C GLN A 111 -6.78 -11.92 6.72
N VAL A 112 -7.54 -10.85 6.51
CA VAL A 112 -9.01 -10.93 6.44
C VAL A 112 -9.47 -11.48 5.09
N ILE A 113 -8.68 -11.25 4.03
CA ILE A 113 -9.01 -11.65 2.66
C ILE A 113 -8.35 -13.00 2.28
N PHE A 114 -7.20 -13.33 2.88
CA PHE A 114 -6.38 -14.52 2.56
C PHE A 114 -5.96 -15.28 3.81
#